data_AF-A0A967WK39-F1
#
_entry.id   AF-A0A967WK39-F1
#
_cell.length_a   1.000
_cell.length_b   1.000
_cell.length_c   1.000
_cell.angle_alpha   90.00
_cell.angle_beta   90.00
_cell.angle_gamma   90.00
#
_symmetry.space_group_name_H-M   'P 1'
#
loop_
_entity.id
_entity.type
_entity.pdbx_description
1 polymer ?
#
loop_
_entity_poly.entity_id
_entity_poly.type
_entity_poly.pdbx_seq_one_letter_code
_entity_poly.pdbx_strand_id
1 'polypeptide(L)'
;SGIWIKLDDAKEMGQTMAERTFGRVALNPVVNPQTGEIIVATGEMVEEAQAELIDELGIEQVYVRSPLTCALRHGMCATCYGRDLARGGLIQIGEAVGIIAAQSIGEPGTQLTLRTFHTGGVA
;
A
#
# COMPACT_ATOMS: atom_id res chain seq x y z
N SER A 1 0.25 -14.27 6.78
CA SER A 1 -0.84 -13.44 7.32
C SER A 1 -0.85 -12.11 6.59
N GLY A 2 -2.05 -11.61 6.29
CA GLY A 2 -2.27 -10.43 5.48
C GLY A 2 -3.70 -9.93 5.60
N ILE A 3 -4.03 -8.94 4.77
CA ILE A 3 -5.35 -8.31 4.71
C ILE A 3 -5.90 -8.39 3.29
N TRP A 4 -7.23 -8.38 3.18
CA TRP A 4 -7.90 -8.20 1.89
C TRP A 4 -7.99 -6.70 1.59
N ILE A 5 -7.55 -6.32 0.39
CA ILE A 5 -7.88 -5.02 -0.20
C ILE A 5 -9.05 -5.28 -1.14
N LYS A 6 -10.17 -4.61 -0.91
CA LYS A 6 -11.39 -4.76 -1.70
C LYS A 6 -11.62 -3.52 -2.55
N LEU A 7 -12.18 -3.74 -3.74
CA LEU A 7 -12.53 -2.67 -4.68
C LEU A 7 -13.56 -1.70 -4.08
N ASP A 8 -14.54 -2.21 -3.34
CA ASP A 8 -15.57 -1.36 -2.71
C ASP A 8 -14.98 -0.45 -1.63
N ASP A 9 -14.11 -0.99 -0.76
CA ASP A 9 -13.39 -0.20 0.25
C ASP A 9 -12.51 0.89 -0.40
N ALA A 10 -11.88 0.59 -1.54
CA ALA A 10 -11.09 1.57 -2.29
C ALA A 10 -11.97 2.70 -2.84
N LYS A 11 -13.12 2.37 -3.44
CA LYS A 11 -14.09 3.35 -3.95
C LYS A 11 -14.64 4.26 -2.85
N GLU A 12 -14.99 3.71 -1.69
CA GLU A 12 -15.45 4.51 -0.54
C GLU A 12 -14.39 5.51 -0.06
N MET A 13 -13.11 5.14 -0.18
CA MET A 13 -11.97 6.02 0.15
C MET A 13 -11.59 6.98 -0.99
N GLY A 14 -12.27 6.94 -2.14
CA GLY A 14 -11.92 7.73 -3.32
C GLY A 14 -10.57 7.34 -3.94
N GLN A 15 -10.16 6.08 -3.78
CA GLN A 15 -8.90 5.51 -4.28
C GLN A 15 -9.17 4.41 -5.31
N THR A 16 -8.19 4.12 -6.16
CA THR A 16 -8.25 2.99 -7.10
C THR A 16 -7.67 1.71 -6.50
N MET A 17 -7.94 0.55 -7.10
CA MET A 17 -7.28 -0.69 -6.69
C MET A 17 -5.78 -0.62 -6.97
N ALA A 18 -5.37 0.08 -8.03
CA ALA A 18 -3.97 0.27 -8.37
C ALA A 18 -3.23 1.01 -7.23
N GLU A 19 -3.76 2.15 -6.76
CA GLU A 19 -3.17 2.94 -5.67
C GLU A 19 -3.03 2.15 -4.37
N ARG A 20 -4.00 1.27 -4.09
CA ARG A 20 -4.03 0.49 -2.85
C ARG A 20 -3.13 -0.73 -2.87
N THR A 21 -2.96 -1.36 -4.04
CA THR A 21 -2.22 -2.62 -4.20
C THR A 21 -0.76 -2.41 -4.58
N PHE A 22 -0.42 -1.31 -5.27
CA PHE A 22 0.93 -1.00 -5.69
C PHE A 22 1.94 -1.04 -4.53
N GLY A 23 3.08 -1.70 -4.77
CA GLY A 23 4.17 -1.85 -3.80
C GLY A 23 3.88 -2.80 -2.64
N ARG A 24 2.72 -3.47 -2.61
CA ARG A 24 2.41 -4.53 -1.65
C ARG A 24 2.87 -5.89 -2.17
N VAL A 25 3.07 -6.85 -1.27
CA VAL A 25 3.42 -8.23 -1.63
C VAL A 25 2.18 -9.11 -1.60
N ALA A 26 1.87 -9.80 -2.69
CA ALA A 26 0.72 -10.68 -2.80
C ALA A 26 0.88 -11.94 -1.93
N LEU A 27 -0.20 -12.36 -1.26
CA LEU A 27 -0.25 -13.60 -0.48
C LEU A 27 -0.87 -14.76 -1.24
N ASN A 28 -1.74 -14.44 -2.19
CA ASN A 28 -2.37 -15.38 -3.10
C ASN A 28 -2.07 -14.93 -4.53
N PRO A 29 -2.06 -15.84 -5.52
CA PRO A 29 -1.89 -15.41 -6.90
C PRO A 29 -3.09 -14.55 -7.31
N VAL A 30 -2.81 -13.46 -8.02
CA VAL A 30 -3.83 -12.63 -8.66
C VAL A 30 -3.94 -13.07 -10.09
N VAL A 31 -5.14 -13.45 -10.52
CA VAL A 31 -5.40 -14.04 -11.83
C VAL A 31 -6.30 -13.14 -12.66
N ASN A 32 -6.05 -13.10 -13.95
CA ASN A 32 -6.95 -12.48 -14.90
C ASN A 32 -8.24 -13.31 -14.99
N PRO A 33 -9.42 -12.75 -14.67
CA PRO A 33 -10.67 -13.51 -14.66
C PRO A 33 -11.14 -13.92 -16.07
N GLN A 34 -10.65 -13.25 -17.12
CA GLN A 34 -11.01 -13.52 -18.51
C GLN A 34 -10.11 -14.59 -19.14
N THR A 35 -8.79 -14.55 -18.90
CA THR A 35 -7.82 -15.46 -19.53
C THR A 35 -7.35 -16.59 -18.62
N GLY A 36 -7.48 -16.44 -17.30
CA GLY A 36 -6.93 -17.36 -16.30
C GLY A 36 -5.42 -17.23 -16.07
N GLU A 37 -4.75 -16.29 -16.74
CA GLU A 37 -3.31 -16.05 -16.57
C GLU A 37 -3.00 -15.38 -15.22
N ILE A 38 -1.82 -15.68 -14.66
CA ILE A 38 -1.37 -15.07 -13.41
C ILE A 38 -0.81 -13.69 -13.71
N ILE A 39 -1.39 -12.66 -13.10
CA ILE A 39 -0.93 -11.26 -13.17
C ILE A 39 0.19 -11.03 -12.16
N VAL A 40 -0.02 -11.53 -10.93
CA VAL A 40 0.94 -11.43 -9.81
C VAL A 40 1.03 -12.78 -9.12
N ALA A 41 2.24 -13.32 -9.01
CA ALA A 41 2.47 -14.58 -8.32
C ALA A 41 2.42 -14.41 -6.79
N THR A 42 2.23 -15.53 -6.08
CA THR A 42 2.30 -15.52 -4.61
C THR A 42 3.70 -15.12 -4.15
N GLY A 43 3.78 -14.15 -3.24
CA GLY A 43 5.04 -13.65 -2.69
C GLY A 43 5.73 -12.60 -3.58
N GLU A 44 5.15 -12.26 -4.73
CA GLU A 44 5.64 -11.20 -5.60
C GLU A 44 5.11 -9.84 -5.16
N MET A 45 5.92 -8.79 -5.36
CA MET A 45 5.51 -7.42 -5.13
C MET A 45 4.73 -6.92 -6.34
N VAL A 46 3.59 -6.27 -6.10
CA VAL A 46 2.78 -5.67 -7.15
C VAL A 46 3.50 -4.43 -7.69
N GLU A 47 4.00 -4.53 -8.91
CA GLU A 47 4.58 -3.40 -9.65
C GLU A 47 3.49 -2.58 -10.37
N GLU A 48 3.86 -1.42 -10.91
CA GLU A 48 2.93 -0.43 -11.49
C GLU A 48 2.03 -1.04 -12.58
N ALA A 49 2.62 -1.69 -13.58
CA ALA A 49 1.85 -2.31 -14.68
C ALA A 49 0.90 -3.42 -14.19
N GLN A 50 1.27 -4.16 -13.12
CA GLN A 50 0.39 -5.18 -12.54
C GLN A 50 -0.77 -4.52 -11.78
N ALA A 51 -0.49 -3.45 -11.02
CA ALA A 51 -1.49 -2.68 -10.28
C ALA A 51 -2.53 -2.05 -11.23
N GLU A 52 -2.10 -1.46 -12.34
CA GLU A 52 -2.99 -0.92 -13.37
C GLU A 52 -3.88 -2.02 -13.97
N LEU A 53 -3.29 -3.16 -14.35
CA LEU A 53 -4.05 -4.28 -14.91
C LEU A 53 -5.07 -4.85 -13.92
N ILE A 54 -4.75 -4.91 -12.63
CA ILE A 54 -5.68 -5.32 -11.56
C ILE A 54 -6.90 -4.40 -11.49
N ASP A 55 -6.69 -3.08 -11.63
CA ASP A 55 -7.74 -2.06 -11.59
C ASP A 55 -8.60 -2.10 -12.86
N GLU A 56 -7.97 -2.18 -14.04
CA GLU A 56 -8.64 -2.26 -15.35
C GLU A 56 -9.54 -3.49 -15.48
N LEU A 57 -9.08 -4.64 -14.98
CA LEU A 57 -9.85 -5.89 -14.98
C LEU A 57 -10.95 -5.91 -13.91
N GLY A 58 -11.02 -4.90 -13.03
CA GLY A 58 -12.03 -4.78 -11.99
C GLY A 58 -11.95 -5.91 -10.96
N ILE A 59 -10.74 -6.33 -10.57
CA ILE A 59 -10.58 -7.41 -9.59
C ILE A 59 -11.16 -6.97 -8.24
N GLU A 60 -12.17 -7.72 -7.78
CA GLU A 60 -12.96 -7.34 -6.59
C GLU A 60 -12.13 -7.31 -5.30
N GLN A 61 -11.14 -8.19 -5.16
CA GLN A 61 -10.31 -8.26 -3.96
C GLN A 61 -8.94 -8.89 -4.23
N VAL A 62 -7.92 -8.35 -3.55
CA VAL A 62 -6.54 -8.84 -3.59
C VAL A 62 -6.04 -9.10 -2.18
N TYR A 63 -5.49 -10.29 -1.92
CA TYR A 63 -4.93 -10.64 -0.61
C TYR A 63 -3.45 -10.28 -0.55
N VAL A 64 -3.08 -9.34 0.33
CA VAL A 64 -1.72 -8.82 0.42
C VAL A 64 -1.14 -8.93 1.82
N ARG A 65 0.18 -9.00 1.90
CA ARG A 65 0.93 -8.86 3.15
C ARG A 65 0.69 -7.47 3.74
N SER A 66 0.65 -7.39 5.07
CA SER A 66 0.43 -6.13 5.78
C SER A 66 1.29 -6.04 7.05
N PRO A 67 1.79 -4.83 7.38
CA PRO A 67 2.45 -4.56 8.66
C PRO A 67 1.63 -4.99 9.87
N LEU A 68 0.31 -4.78 9.82
CA LEU A 68 -0.64 -5.04 10.91
C LEU A 68 -0.74 -6.53 11.29
N THR A 69 -0.32 -7.40 10.39
CA THR A 69 -0.46 -8.85 10.53
C THR A 69 0.90 -9.55 10.56
N CYS A 70 1.99 -8.80 10.67
CA CYS A 70 3.34 -9.36 10.73
C CYS A 70 3.52 -10.18 12.02
N ALA A 71 4.11 -11.37 11.90
CA ALA A 71 4.31 -12.27 13.04
C ALA A 71 5.60 -12.01 13.83
N LEU A 72 6.43 -11.07 13.39
CA LEU A 72 7.66 -10.72 14.12
C LEU A 72 7.30 -10.04 15.45
N ARG A 73 7.97 -10.46 16.53
CA ARG A 73 7.75 -9.88 17.87
C ARG A 73 8.26 -8.45 17.97
N HIS A 74 9.35 -8.13 17.29
CA HIS A 74 9.96 -6.81 17.26
C HIS A 74 10.26 -6.43 15.82
N GLY A 75 9.81 -5.24 15.41
CA GLY A 75 9.95 -4.76 14.05
C GLY A 75 8.97 -5.44 13.08
N MET A 76 9.36 -5.48 11.81
CA MET A 76 8.55 -5.96 10.71
C MET A 76 9.44 -6.54 9.61
N CYS A 77 8.99 -7.60 8.93
CA CYS A 77 9.75 -8.16 7.82
C CYS A 77 9.59 -7.32 6.55
N ALA A 78 10.57 -7.39 5.65
CA ALA A 78 10.59 -6.63 4.40
C ALA A 78 9.33 -6.87 3.54
N THR A 79 8.83 -8.11 3.49
CA THR A 79 7.65 -8.46 2.69
C THR A 79 6.32 -7.98 3.27
N CYS A 80 6.22 -7.78 4.59
CA CYS A 80 5.04 -7.17 5.21
C CYS A 80 5.01 -5.65 5.02
N TYR A 81 6.17 -5.01 4.92
CA TYR A 81 6.26 -3.59 4.57
C TYR A 81 6.01 -3.38 3.06
N GLY A 82 6.76 -4.10 2.23
CA GLY A 82 6.72 -4.01 0.77
C GLY A 82 7.75 -3.00 0.24
N ARG A 83 7.28 -2.13 -0.66
CA ARG A 83 8.09 -1.14 -1.36
C ARG A 83 8.57 -0.01 -0.45
N ASP A 84 9.83 0.34 -0.58
CA ASP A 84 10.43 1.58 -0.08
C ASP A 84 9.95 2.75 -0.96
N LEU A 85 9.17 3.65 -0.38
CA LEU A 85 8.62 4.82 -1.09
C LEU A 85 9.70 5.86 -1.48
N ALA A 86 10.87 5.83 -0.84
CA ALA A 86 11.96 6.74 -1.16
C ALA A 86 12.89 6.21 -2.28
N ARG A 87 13.03 4.88 -2.38
CA ARG A 87 13.99 4.24 -3.31
C ARG A 87 13.33 3.45 -4.44
N GLY A 88 12.04 3.14 -4.32
CA GLY A 88 11.27 2.43 -5.34
C GLY A 88 11.53 0.92 -5.44
N GLY A 89 12.30 0.32 -4.54
CA GLY A 89 12.53 -1.13 -4.50
C GLY A 89 11.87 -1.76 -3.27
N LEU A 90 12.06 -3.07 -3.08
CA LEU A 90 11.75 -3.70 -1.79
C LEU A 90 12.61 -3.05 -0.68
N ILE A 91 12.00 -2.81 0.48
CA ILE A 91 12.69 -2.21 1.62
C ILE A 91 13.93 -3.01 2.05
N GLN A 92 14.97 -2.29 2.42
CA GLN A 92 16.22 -2.87 2.90
C GLN A 92 16.11 -3.29 4.37
N ILE A 93 16.79 -4.39 4.72
CA ILE A 93 16.86 -4.86 6.10
C ILE A 93 17.66 -3.86 6.93
N GLY A 94 17.10 -3.47 8.08
CA GLY A 94 17.71 -2.50 8.99
C GLY A 94 17.13 -1.08 8.87
N GLU A 95 16.25 -0.82 7.90
CA GLU A 95 15.65 0.52 7.76
C GLU A 95 14.70 0.83 8.94
N ALA A 96 14.81 2.05 9.47
CA ALA A 96 14.00 2.54 10.59
C ALA A 96 12.58 2.97 10.16
N VAL A 97 11.82 2.05 9.56
CA VAL A 97 10.48 2.31 8.98
C VAL A 97 9.47 2.92 9.95
N GLY A 98 9.60 2.66 11.26
CA GLY A 98 8.75 3.27 12.29
C GLY A 98 8.98 4.77 12.47
N ILE A 99 10.25 5.21 12.42
CA ILE A 99 10.60 6.63 12.49
C ILE A 99 10.16 7.35 11.22
N ILE A 100 10.37 6.72 10.06
CA ILE A 100 9.94 7.25 8.76
C ILE A 100 8.41 7.45 8.78
N ALA A 101 7.64 6.44 9.18
CA ALA A 101 6.18 6.53 9.25
C ALA A 101 5.70 7.64 10.20
N ALA A 102 6.35 7.79 11.37
CA ALA A 102 6.00 8.84 12.33
C ALA A 102 6.21 10.25 11.73
N GLN A 103 7.32 10.47 11.04
CA GLN A 103 7.64 11.73 10.37
C GLN A 103 6.66 12.03 9.22
N SER A 104 6.38 11.04 8.37
CA SER A 104 5.48 11.18 7.21
C SER A 104 4.05 11.57 7.59
N ILE A 105 3.63 11.31 8.82
CA ILE A 105 2.33 11.77 9.34
C ILE A 105 2.48 13.09 10.13
N GLY A 106 3.52 13.19 10.96
CA GLY A 106 3.71 14.32 11.87
C GLY A 106 4.00 15.65 11.16
N GLU A 107 4.93 15.67 10.21
CA GLU A 107 5.34 16.90 9.52
C GLU A 107 4.20 17.52 8.69
N PRO A 108 3.47 16.75 7.84
CA PRO A 108 2.32 17.31 7.14
C PRO A 108 1.22 17.80 8.09
N GLY A 109 1.03 17.14 9.24
CA GLY A 109 0.03 17.54 10.25
C GLY A 109 0.34 18.86 10.93
N THR A 110 1.60 19.12 11.29
CA THR A 110 2.02 20.41 11.84
C THR A 110 1.92 21.51 10.77
N GLN A 111 2.30 21.20 9.53
CA GLN A 111 2.18 22.12 8.40
C GLN A 111 0.72 22.49 8.09
N LEU A 112 -0.21 21.53 8.15
CA LEU A 112 -1.63 21.77 7.92
C LEU A 112 -2.20 22.72 8.98
N THR A 113 -1.84 22.50 10.24
CA THR A 113 -2.25 23.36 11.37
C THR A 113 -1.80 24.80 11.15
N LEU A 114 -0.53 25.01 10.79
CA LEU A 114 -0.02 26.37 10.51
C LEU A 114 -0.74 27.03 9.32
N ARG A 115 -1.09 26.27 8.27
CA ARG A 115 -1.78 26.83 7.09
C ARG A 115 -3.23 27.19 7.35
N THR A 116 -3.99 26.37 8.10
CA THR A 116 -5.42 26.59 8.32
C THR A 116 -5.71 27.71 9.30
N PHE A 117 -4.97 27.81 10.41
CA PHE A 117 -5.23 28.83 11.42
C PHE A 117 -4.85 30.26 10.99
N HIS A 118 -3.90 30.42 10.07
CA HIS A 118 -3.51 31.74 9.56
C HIS A 118 -4.33 32.21 8.34
N THR A 119 -5.04 31.31 7.65
CA THR A 119 -5.93 31.67 6.52
C THR A 119 -7.42 31.62 6.85
N GLY A 120 -7.82 30.93 7.94
CA GLY A 120 -9.22 30.74 8.34
C GLY A 120 -9.96 31.98 8.88
N GLY A 121 -9.36 33.18 8.81
CA GLY A 121 -9.99 34.45 9.20
C GLY A 121 -10.35 35.38 8.03
N VAL A 122 -10.07 34.98 6.78
CA VAL A 122 -10.39 35.78 5.60
C VAL A 122 -11.53 35.10 4.86
N ALA A 123 -12.76 35.44 5.25
CA ALA A 123 -13.99 35.23 4.50
C ALA A 123 -14.59 36.60 4.19
#